data_AF-X8EDB1-F1
#
_entry.id   AF-X8EDB1-F1
#
_cell.length_a   1.000
_cell.length_b   1.000
_cell.length_c   1.000
_cell.angle_alpha   90.00
_cell.angle_beta   90.00
_cell.angle_gamma   90.00
#
_symmetry.space_group_name_H-M   'P 1'
#
loop_
_entity.id
_entity.type
_entity.pdbx_description
1 polymer ?
#
loop_
_entity_poly.entity_id
_entity_poly.type
_entity_poly.pdbx_seq_one_letter_code
_entity_poly.pdbx_strand_id
1 'polypeptide(L)' 'MQGSVVATYMHGPCLARNPELADLLLSRVVGELAPLDLPEVELLRRERLRAARA' A
#
# COMPACT_ATOMS: atom_id res chain seq x y z
N MET A 1 -17.33 -17.21 -6.93
CA MET A 1 -16.28 -16.18 -6.72
C MET A 1 -16.82 -14.85 -7.23
N GLN A 2 -17.45 -14.05 -6.37
CA GLN A 2 -17.70 -12.63 -6.66
C GLN A 2 -16.70 -11.84 -5.83
N GLY A 3 -15.91 -10.96 -6.46
CA GLY A 3 -15.10 -9.98 -5.74
C GLY A 3 -13.66 -9.87 -6.22
N SER A 4 -13.45 -9.16 -7.33
CA SER A 4 -12.15 -8.56 -7.68
C SER A 4 -12.07 -7.09 -7.23
N VAL A 5 -12.94 -6.69 -6.29
CA VAL A 5 -13.14 -5.29 -5.90
C VAL A 5 -12.61 -5.09 -4.49
N VAL A 6 -11.73 -4.10 -4.34
CA VAL A 6 -11.27 -3.59 -3.05
C VAL A 6 -11.83 -2.18 -2.88
N ALA A 7 -12.52 -1.92 -1.78
CA ALA A 7 -13.01 -0.60 -1.41
C ALA A 7 -12.40 -0.18 -0.06
N THR A 8 -12.01 1.09 0.06
CA THR A 8 -11.36 1.61 1.27
C THR A 8 -11.70 3.08 1.49
N TYR A 9 -11.70 3.50 2.77
CA TYR A 9 -11.80 4.90 3.19
C TYR A 9 -10.44 5.60 3.34
N MET A 10 -9.33 4.90 3.03
CA MET A 10 -8.01 5.54 3.00
C MET A 10 -8.00 6.71 2.02
N HIS A 11 -7.48 7.85 2.46
CA HIS A 11 -7.38 9.08 1.68
C HIS A 11 -5.93 9.40 1.29
N GLY A 12 -5.75 10.33 0.36
CA GLY A 12 -4.46 10.67 -0.22
C GLY A 12 -3.96 9.60 -1.21
N PRO A 13 -2.64 9.54 -1.49
CA PRO A 13 -2.07 8.58 -2.42
C PRO A 13 -2.01 7.18 -1.79
N CYS A 14 -3.17 6.50 -1.75
CA CYS A 14 -3.38 5.22 -1.07
C CYS A 14 -2.38 4.13 -1.51
N LEU A 15 -2.21 3.90 -2.82
CA LEU A 15 -1.32 2.84 -3.31
C LEU A 15 0.16 3.12 -3.03
N ALA A 16 0.63 4.35 -3.25
CA ALA A 16 2.02 4.72 -2.99
C ALA A 16 2.40 4.63 -1.50
N ARG A 17 1.42 4.75 -0.59
CA ARG A 17 1.62 4.62 0.86
C ARG A 17 1.45 3.20 1.39
N ASN A 18 0.99 2.26 0.55
CA ASN A 18 0.72 0.87 0.91
C ASN A 18 1.22 -0.04 -0.24
N PRO A 19 2.54 -0.19 -0.44
CA PRO A 19 3.11 -0.90 -1.57
C PRO A 19 2.65 -2.36 -1.64
N GLU A 20 2.41 -3.03 -0.51
CA GLU A 20 1.89 -4.39 -0.47
C GLU A 20 0.46 -4.49 -1.05
N LEU A 21 -0.36 -3.45 -0.85
CA LEU A 21 -1.69 -3.37 -1.48
C LEU A 21 -1.56 -3.15 -3.00
N ALA A 22 -0.61 -2.32 -3.43
CA ALA A 22 -0.32 -2.13 -4.84
C ALA A 22 0.12 -3.45 -5.50
N ASP A 23 1.05 -4.17 -4.87
CA ASP A 23 1.55 -5.47 -5.35
C ASP A 23 0.44 -6.50 -5.43
N LEU A 24 -0.45 -6.57 -4.43
CA LEU A 24 -1.61 -7.45 -4.44
C LEU A 24 -2.56 -7.15 -5.61
N LEU A 25 -2.75 -5.88 -5.98
CA LEU A 25 -3.62 -5.49 -7.10
C LEU A 25 -2.94 -5.75 -8.45
N LEU A 26 -1.68 -5.34 -8.58
CA LEU A 26 -0.91 -5.48 -9.82
C LEU A 26 -0.63 -6.94 -10.15
N SER A 27 -0.29 -7.76 -9.17
CA SER A 27 0.05 -9.19 -9.38
C SER A 27 -1.11 -10.01 -9.96
N ARG A 28 -2.36 -9.56 -9.81
CA ARG A 28 -3.51 -10.17 -10.47
C ARG A 28 -3.50 -10.02 -11.99
N VAL A 29 -2.79 -9.02 -12.50
CA VAL A 29 -2.71 -8.70 -13.93
C VAL A 29 -1.37 -9.13 -14.50
N VAL A 30 -0.27 -8.82 -13.81
CA VAL A 30 1.10 -9.02 -14.33
C VAL A 30 1.83 -10.22 -13.75
N GLY A 31 1.29 -10.87 -12.72
CA GLY A 31 1.95 -11.99 -12.03
C GLY A 31 2.89 -11.55 -10.91
N GLU A 32 3.88 -12.37 -10.58
CA GLU A 32 4.81 -12.11 -9.49
C GLU A 32 5.63 -10.82 -9.72
N LEU A 33 5.79 -10.03 -8.66
CA LEU A 33 6.52 -8.77 -8.68
C LEU A 33 7.81 -8.91 -7.86
N ALA A 34 8.90 -8.38 -8.39
CA ALA A 34 10.15 -8.32 -7.65
C ALA A 34 10.03 -7.32 -6.47
N PRO A 35 10.61 -7.63 -5.30
CA PRO A 35 10.60 -6.72 -4.17
C PRO A 35 11.26 -5.38 -4.52
N LEU A 36 10.66 -4.28 -4.04
CA LEU A 36 11.22 -2.95 -4.13
C LEU A 36 11.73 -2.49 -2.76
N ASP A 37 12.94 -1.96 -2.72
CA ASP A 37 13.45 -1.29 -1.52
C ASP A 37 12.95 0.15 -1.48
N LEU A 38 12.00 0.42 -0.59
CA LEU A 38 11.27 1.70 -0.48
C LEU A 38 11.38 2.26 0.95
N PRO A 39 12.58 2.70 1.39
CA PRO A 39 12.80 3.16 2.76
C PRO A 39 11.92 4.37 3.14
N GLU A 40 11.50 5.17 2.17
CA GLU A 40 10.62 6.32 2.37
C GLU A 40 9.23 5.90 2.84
N VAL A 41 8.72 4.76 2.39
CA VAL A 41 7.41 4.24 2.83
C VAL A 41 7.44 3.96 4.32
N GLU A 42 8.51 3.31 4.80
CA GLU A 42 8.67 3.02 6.23
C GLU A 42 8.90 4.29 7.05
N LEU A 43 9.61 5.29 6.51
CA LEU A 43 9.72 6.60 7.16
C LEU A 43 8.36 7.27 7.32
N LEU A 44 7.59 7.39 6.23
CA LEU A 44 6.26 8.00 6.24
C LEU A 44 5.28 7.26 7.15
N ARG A 45 5.37 5.92 7.22
CA ARG A 45 4.57 5.11 8.14
C ARG A 45 4.89 5.45 9.59
N ARG A 46 6.18 5.56 9.94
CA ARG A 46 6.63 5.96 11.28
C ARG A 46 6.16 7.37 11.65
N GLU A 47 6.25 8.34 10.72
CA GLU A 47 5.76 9.70 10.94
C GLU A 47 4.25 9.73 11.22
N ARG A 48 3.45 9.00 10.43
CA ARG A 48 1.99 8.88 10.65
C ARG A 48 1.66 8.29 12.02
N LEU A 49 2.36 7.22 12.42
CA LEU A 49 2.14 6.58 13.72
C LEU A 49 2.54 7.47 14.89
N ARG A 50 3.59 8.29 14.73
CA ARG A 50 3.96 9.30 15.73
C ARG A 50 2.88 10.37 15.84
N ALA A 51 2.41 10.92 14.71
CA ALA A 51 1.37 11.94 14.69
C ALA A 51 0.05 11.46 15.31
N ALA A 52 -0.32 10.19 15.12
CA ALA A 52 -1.54 9.61 15.70
C ALA A 52 -1.45 9.33 17.21
N ARG A 53 -0.25 9.35 17.80
CA ARG A 53 -0.01 9.11 19.23
C ARG A 53 0.18 10.40 20.04
N ALA A 54 0.32 11.53 19.36
CA ALA A 54 0.42 12.86 19.96
C ALA A 54 -1.00 13.43 20.21
#